data_AF-D0LEG6-F1
#
_entry.id   AF-D0LEG6-F1
#
_cell.length_a   1.000
_cell.length_b   1.000
_cell.length_c   1.000
_cell.angle_alpha   90.00
_cell.angle_beta   90.00
_cell.angle_gamma   90.00
#
_symmetry.space_group_name_H-M   'P 1'
#
loop_
_entity.id
_entity.type
_entity.pdbx_description
1 polymer ?
#
loop_
_entity_poly.entity_id
_entity_poly.type
_entity_poly.pdbx_seq_one_letter_code
_entity_poly.pdbx_strand_id
1 'polypeptide(L)'
;MADPTEDPTAPTVRTAMTVSPIDAKRLKQVGLDFGTPAAVAARTFVNYCLDRLDDPAISGALTEAAKAERERRSRAAAMGGRLGGGSNKKKE
;
A
#
# COMPACT_ATOMS: atom_id res chain seq x y z
N MET A 1 21.71 -0.29 -21.24
CA MET A 1 21.69 -0.06 -19.78
C MET A 1 20.79 -1.14 -19.23
N ALA A 2 21.33 -2.08 -18.45
CA ALA A 2 20.50 -3.10 -17.78
C ALA A 2 19.61 -2.39 -16.75
N ASP A 3 18.35 -2.79 -16.67
CA ASP A 3 17.43 -2.27 -15.67
C ASP A 3 17.95 -2.70 -14.27
N PRO A 4 18.25 -1.77 -13.35
CA PRO A 4 18.74 -2.10 -12.01
C PRO A 4 17.75 -2.94 -11.19
N THR A 5 16.52 -3.16 -11.67
CA THR A 5 15.54 -4.08 -11.07
C THR A 5 15.75 -5.55 -11.45
N GLU A 6 16.60 -5.84 -12.44
CA GLU A 6 16.91 -7.20 -12.90
C GLU A 6 18.14 -7.82 -12.24
N ASP A 7 18.87 -7.07 -11.39
CA ASP A 7 20.01 -7.60 -10.65
C ASP A 7 19.52 -8.46 -9.45
N PRO A 8 19.68 -9.80 -9.48
CA PRO A 8 19.23 -10.67 -8.39
C PRO A 8 20.01 -10.45 -7.08
N THR A 9 21.08 -9.65 -7.12
CA THR A 9 21.88 -9.27 -5.95
C THR A 9 21.48 -7.92 -5.35
N ALA A 10 20.53 -7.21 -5.96
CA ALA A 10 20.03 -5.95 -5.45
C ALA A 10 19.46 -6.09 -4.02
N PRO A 11 19.74 -5.13 -3.12
CA PRO A 11 19.27 -5.21 -1.73
C PRO A 11 17.74 -5.21 -1.68
N THR A 12 17.18 -6.12 -0.87
CA THR A 12 15.73 -6.18 -0.69
C THR A 12 15.24 -4.91 0.00
N VAL A 13 14.37 -4.14 -0.68
CA VAL A 13 13.74 -2.96 -0.10
C VAL A 13 12.61 -3.41 0.85
N ARG A 14 12.70 -3.00 2.11
CA ARG A 14 11.61 -3.17 3.09
C ARG A 14 10.71 -1.95 3.04
N THR A 15 9.50 -2.12 2.49
CA THR A 15 8.47 -1.07 2.47
C THR A 15 7.44 -1.34 3.55
N ALA A 16 7.22 -0.37 4.44
CA ALA A 16 6.11 -0.40 5.37
C ALA A 16 4.82 0.00 4.65
N MET A 17 3.83 -0.88 4.62
CA MET A 17 2.50 -0.62 4.04
C MET A 17 1.46 -0.51 5.15
N THR A 18 0.59 0.49 5.05
CA THR A 18 -0.61 0.56 5.88
C THR A 18 -1.70 -0.32 5.28
N VAL A 19 -2.20 -1.27 6.07
CA VAL A 19 -3.32 -2.15 5.71
C VAL A 19 -4.38 -2.07 6.80
N SER A 20 -5.65 -2.28 6.44
CA SER A 20 -6.71 -2.33 7.45
C SER A 20 -6.54 -3.56 8.36
N PRO A 21 -7.03 -3.52 9.62
CA PRO A 21 -6.98 -4.70 10.50
C PRO A 21 -7.67 -5.92 9.92
N ILE A 22 -8.74 -5.71 9.14
CA ILE A 22 -9.48 -6.79 8.47
C ILE A 22 -8.61 -7.41 7.38
N ASP A 23 -7.95 -6.60 6.56
CA ASP A 23 -7.09 -7.10 5.49
C ASP A 23 -5.83 -7.78 6.05
N ALA A 24 -5.27 -7.27 7.15
CA ALA A 24 -4.19 -7.93 7.86
C ALA A 24 -4.61 -9.33 8.36
N LYS A 25 -5.84 -9.47 8.87
CA LYS A 25 -6.39 -10.78 9.30
C LYS A 25 -6.59 -11.71 8.09
N ARG A 26 -7.13 -11.21 6.99
CA ARG A 26 -7.32 -11.97 5.75
C ARG A 26 -5.97 -12.47 5.20
N LEU A 27 -4.99 -11.59 5.12
CA LEU A 27 -3.64 -11.93 4.67
C LEU A 27 -2.98 -12.98 5.57
N LYS A 28 -3.16 -12.86 6.90
CA LYS A 28 -2.68 -13.88 7.83
C LYS A 28 -3.35 -15.23 7.60
N GLN A 29 -4.66 -15.25 7.37
CA GLN A 29 -5.40 -16.48 7.10
C GLN A 29 -4.91 -17.16 5.81
N VAL A 30 -4.73 -16.39 4.74
CA VAL A 30 -4.14 -16.90 3.49
C VAL A 30 -2.76 -17.51 3.76
N GLY A 31 -1.91 -16.85 4.55
CA GLY A 31 -0.63 -17.42 4.94
C GLY A 31 -0.77 -18.80 5.59
N LEU A 32 -1.75 -18.99 6.48
CA LEU A 32 -2.02 -20.28 7.11
C LEU A 32 -2.53 -21.31 6.10
N ASP A 33 -3.47 -20.94 5.22
CA ASP A 33 -4.08 -21.84 4.25
C ASP A 33 -3.05 -22.42 3.26
N PHE A 34 -2.01 -21.64 2.95
CA PHE A 34 -0.93 -22.03 2.03
C PHE A 34 0.39 -22.42 2.75
N GLY A 35 0.39 -22.49 4.09
CA GLY A 35 1.57 -22.87 4.87
C GLY A 35 2.77 -21.92 4.72
N THR A 36 2.53 -20.62 4.49
CA THR A 36 3.56 -19.61 4.18
C THR A 36 3.45 -18.39 5.09
N PRO A 37 4.55 -17.69 5.41
CA PRO A 37 4.47 -16.43 6.13
C PRO A 37 3.61 -15.40 5.38
N ALA A 38 2.79 -14.64 6.11
CA ALA A 38 1.91 -13.61 5.54
C ALA A 38 2.65 -12.59 4.64
N ALA A 39 3.91 -12.28 4.98
CA ALA A 39 4.75 -11.40 4.16
C ALA A 39 5.10 -12.00 2.79
N VAL A 40 5.30 -13.32 2.72
CA VAL A 40 5.55 -14.03 1.46
C VAL A 40 4.27 -14.04 0.61
N ALA A 41 3.13 -14.36 1.22
CA ALA A 41 1.83 -14.29 0.52
C ALA A 41 1.56 -12.88 -0.04
N ALA A 42 1.80 -11.83 0.74
CA ALA A 42 1.65 -10.45 0.29
C ALA A 42 2.55 -10.13 -0.91
N ARG A 43 3.83 -10.50 -0.84
CA ARG A 43 4.77 -10.29 -1.95
C ARG A 43 4.33 -11.03 -3.21
N THR A 44 3.86 -12.27 -3.07
CA THR A 44 3.35 -13.06 -4.19
C THR A 44 2.14 -12.38 -4.85
N PHE A 45 1.19 -11.88 -4.06
CA PHE A 45 0.04 -11.16 -4.62
C PHE A 45 0.43 -9.85 -5.30
N VAL A 46 1.33 -9.09 -4.70
CA VAL A 46 1.84 -7.85 -5.31
C VAL A 46 2.47 -8.16 -6.66
N ASN A 47 3.40 -9.11 -6.73
CA ASN A 47 4.04 -9.50 -7.99
C ASN A 47 3.01 -10.00 -9.01
N TYR A 48 2.11 -10.89 -8.60
CA TYR A 48 1.06 -11.44 -9.46
C TYR A 48 0.20 -10.34 -10.11
N CYS A 49 -0.16 -9.32 -9.33
CA CYS A 49 -0.97 -8.20 -9.82
C CYS A 49 -0.17 -7.25 -10.71
N LEU A 50 1.11 -7.00 -10.40
CA LEU A 50 1.97 -6.15 -11.22
C LEU A 50 2.21 -6.76 -12.60
N ASP A 51 2.35 -8.08 -12.68
CA ASP A 51 2.51 -8.81 -13.95
C ASP A 51 1.23 -8.83 -14.81
N ARG A 52 0.08 -8.41 -14.26
CA ARG A 52 -1.25 -8.53 -14.87
C ARG A 52 -2.02 -7.20 -14.86
N LEU A 53 -1.32 -6.09 -15.01
CA LEU A 53 -1.97 -4.77 -15.07
C LEU A 53 -2.85 -4.60 -16.33
N ASP A 54 -2.69 -5.46 -17.32
CA ASP A 54 -3.56 -5.59 -18.49
C ASP A 54 -4.91 -6.22 -18.17
N ASP A 55 -5.05 -6.95 -17.05
CA ASP A 55 -6.32 -7.48 -16.58
C ASP A 55 -7.26 -6.32 -16.18
N PRO A 56 -8.43 -6.17 -16.84
CA PRO A 56 -9.40 -5.14 -16.52
C PRO A 56 -9.90 -5.19 -15.07
N ALA A 57 -9.90 -6.37 -14.43
CA ALA A 57 -10.31 -6.51 -13.04
C ALA A 57 -9.31 -5.85 -12.09
N ILE A 58 -8.01 -6.01 -12.34
CA ILE A 58 -6.94 -5.42 -11.52
C ILE A 58 -6.90 -3.90 -11.72
N SER A 59 -6.88 -3.44 -12.97
CA SER A 59 -6.85 -2.01 -13.27
C SER A 59 -8.14 -1.29 -12.82
N GLY A 60 -9.29 -1.96 -12.92
CA GLY A 60 -10.56 -1.48 -12.37
C GLY A 60 -10.53 -1.33 -10.85
N ALA A 61 -10.04 -2.34 -10.12
CA ALA A 61 -9.91 -2.29 -8.67
C ALA A 61 -8.98 -1.14 -8.20
N LEU A 62 -7.86 -0.94 -8.90
CA LEU A 62 -6.94 0.17 -8.61
C LEU A 62 -7.59 1.54 -8.86
N THR A 63 -8.37 1.67 -9.93
CA THR A 63 -9.09 2.90 -10.26
C THR A 63 -10.09 3.27 -9.17
N GLU A 64 -10.87 2.31 -8.69
CA GLU A 64 -11.84 2.54 -7.62
C GLU A 64 -11.16 2.86 -6.28
N ALA A 65 -10.07 2.16 -5.94
CA ALA A 65 -9.28 2.48 -4.76
C ALA A 65 -8.69 3.91 -4.81
N ALA A 66 -8.21 4.33 -5.98
CA ALA A 66 -7.68 5.69 -6.19
C ALA A 66 -8.77 6.76 -6.04
N LYS A 67 -9.98 6.51 -6.56
CA LYS A 67 -11.14 7.40 -6.37
C LYS A 67 -11.50 7.52 -4.89
N ALA A 68 -11.61 6.40 -4.18
CA ALA A 68 -11.92 6.38 -2.75
C ALA A 68 -10.88 7.14 -1.91
N GLU A 69 -9.59 6.97 -2.20
CA GLU A 69 -8.53 7.71 -1.52
C GLU A 69 -8.58 9.22 -1.83
N ARG A 70 -8.87 9.60 -3.08
CA ARG A 70 -9.05 11.00 -3.47
C ARG A 70 -10.21 11.64 -2.71
N GLU A 71 -11.33 10.94 -2.60
CA GLU A 71 -12.47 11.40 -1.80
C GLU A 71 -12.10 11.52 -0.32
N ARG A 72 -11.42 10.53 0.26
CA ARG A 72 -10.97 10.57 1.66
C ARG A 72 -10.09 11.79 1.92
N ARG A 73 -9.14 12.08 1.04
CA ARG A 73 -8.28 13.27 1.13
C ARG A 73 -9.07 14.56 0.97
N SER A 74 -10.01 14.62 0.04
CA SER A 74 -10.88 15.78 -0.15
C SER A 74 -11.73 16.07 1.09
N ARG A 75 -12.31 15.03 1.70
CA ARG A 75 -13.08 15.15 2.95
C ARG A 75 -12.19 15.58 4.10
N ALA A 76 -10.99 15.01 4.23
CA ALA A 76 -10.02 15.40 5.25
C ALA A 76 -9.59 16.88 5.09
N ALA A 77 -9.37 17.35 3.86
CA ALA A 77 -9.05 18.75 3.57
C ALA A 77 -10.23 19.70 3.88
N ALA A 78 -11.46 19.31 3.51
CA ALA A 78 -12.67 20.07 3.82
C ALA A 78 -12.92 20.19 5.34
N MET A 79 -12.60 19.14 6.11
CA MET A 79 -12.66 19.13 7.57
C MET A 79 -11.44 19.83 8.22
N GLY A 80 -10.38 20.11 7.45
CA GLY A 80 -9.03 20.44 7.92
C GLY A 80 -8.51 21.82 7.55
N GLY A 81 -9.32 22.71 6.96
CA GLY A 81 -9.01 24.14 6.84
C GLY A 81 -8.89 24.88 8.20
N ARG A 82 -8.96 24.16 9.33
CA ARG A 82 -8.92 24.70 10.69
C ARG A 82 -7.88 24.04 11.61
N LEU A 83 -6.83 23.46 11.05
CA LEU A 83 -5.62 23.07 11.79
C LEU A 83 -4.36 23.69 11.15
N GLY A 84 -4.44 25.00 10.88
CA GLY A 84 -3.26 25.83 10.62
C GLY A 84 -2.72 26.40 11.93
N GLY A 85 -1.40 26.27 12.13
CA GLY A 85 -0.63 27.24 12.90
C GLY A 85 -0.51 27.04 14.41
N GLY A 86 -0.02 25.88 14.85
CA GLY A 86 0.55 25.74 16.20
C GLY A 86 2.05 26.05 16.17
N SER A 87 2.42 27.32 16.14
CA SER A 87 3.80 27.78 16.26
C SER A 87 4.47 27.12 17.47
N ASN A 88 5.53 26.36 17.23
CA ASN A 88 6.44 25.87 18.25
C ASN A 88 7.16 27.08 18.87
N LYS A 89 6.52 27.77 19.83
CA LYS A 89 7.23 28.66 20.75
C LYS A 89 7.93 27.76 21.77
N LYS A 90 9.22 27.52 21.53
CA LYS A 90 10.17 27.24 22.61
C LYS A 90 9.93 28.28 23.71
N LYS A 91 9.64 27.81 24.92
CA LYS A 91 9.88 28.60 26.13
C LYS A 91 11.21 28.13 26.71
N GLU A 92 12.08 29.11 26.89
CA GLU A 92 13.27 29.10 27.75
C GLU A 92 12.93 28.72 29.19
#